data_AF-J9GKA8-F1
#
_entry.id   AF-J9GKA8-F1
#
_cell.length_a   1.000
_cell.length_b   1.000
_cell.length_c   1.000
_cell.angle_alpha   90.00
_cell.angle_beta   90.00
_cell.angle_gamma   90.00
#
_symmetry.space_group_name_H-M   'P 1'
#
loop_
_entity.id
_entity.type
_entity.pdbx_description
1 polymer ?
#
loop_
_entity_poly.entity_id
_entity_poly.type
_entity_poly.pdbx_seq_one_letter_code
_entity_poly.pdbx_strand_id
1 'polypeptide(L)'
;MAVNSKQKGARFERQLAGLFRDYGYTEARRTAQYCGNTGDASDVVGLPGIHVEAKHQERMQLYDWMDQAKRDAKAGGAGLLPAVFSKKNNHSILVTMELDDWMQIYREYQSGMVQKDERTQFNPTHRSCNRQPLHQMRRDYPRGANDLHKLRKRGVRKLTSQMKT
;
A
#
# COMPACT_ATOMS: atom_id res chain seq x y z
N MET A 1 2.81 37.49 -14.88
CA MET A 1 3.00 36.51 -13.78
C MET A 1 4.43 36.62 -13.26
N ALA A 2 4.61 36.95 -11.97
CA ALA A 2 5.93 37.16 -11.39
C ALA A 2 6.77 35.87 -11.39
N VAL A 3 7.96 35.92 -12.00
CA VAL A 3 8.92 34.82 -12.13
C VAL A 3 9.21 34.12 -10.79
N ASN A 4 9.16 34.88 -9.70
CA ASN A 4 9.42 34.40 -8.34
C ASN A 4 8.39 33.35 -7.86
N SER A 5 7.10 33.51 -8.20
CA SER A 5 6.05 32.56 -7.78
C SER A 5 6.24 31.17 -8.42
N LYS A 6 6.60 31.13 -9.72
CA LYS A 6 6.85 29.87 -10.44
C LYS A 6 8.07 29.12 -9.88
N GLN A 7 9.15 29.84 -9.62
CA GLN A 7 10.35 29.24 -9.02
C GLN A 7 10.10 28.75 -7.60
N LYS A 8 9.31 29.49 -6.81
CA LYS A 8 8.90 29.10 -5.46
C LYS A 8 8.13 27.76 -5.47
N GLY A 9 7.12 27.63 -6.34
CA GLY A 9 6.37 26.38 -6.53
C GLY A 9 7.28 25.20 -6.90
N ALA A 10 8.09 25.38 -7.96
CA ALA A 10 9.00 24.32 -8.41
C ALA A 10 10.07 23.92 -7.37
N ARG A 11 10.48 24.82 -6.47
CA ARG A 11 11.37 24.47 -5.35
C ARG A 11 10.63 23.62 -4.32
N PHE A 12 9.39 23.96 -4.02
CA PHE A 12 8.58 23.20 -3.07
C PHE A 12 8.23 21.80 -3.59
N GLU A 13 7.86 21.67 -4.86
CA GLU A 13 7.61 20.36 -5.51
C GLU A 13 8.85 19.45 -5.45
N ARG A 14 10.05 20.01 -5.71
CA ARG A 14 11.32 19.26 -5.55
C ARG A 14 11.59 18.85 -4.11
N GLN A 15 11.27 19.72 -3.15
CA GLN A 15 11.40 19.41 -1.74
C GLN A 15 10.48 18.24 -1.35
N LEU A 16 9.22 18.25 -1.79
CA LEU A 16 8.28 17.15 -1.55
C LEU A 16 8.79 15.83 -2.14
N ALA A 17 9.25 15.83 -3.39
CA ALA A 17 9.85 14.65 -4.00
C ALA A 17 11.10 14.15 -3.25
N GLY A 18 11.89 15.05 -2.66
CA GLY A 18 12.98 14.69 -1.74
C GLY A 18 12.49 14.00 -0.49
N LEU A 19 11.53 14.62 0.21
CA LEU A 19 10.96 14.07 1.44
C LEU A 19 10.32 12.70 1.22
N PHE A 20 9.58 12.51 0.12
CA PHE A 20 9.01 11.20 -0.20
C PHE A 20 10.09 10.13 -0.38
N ARG A 21 11.21 10.46 -1.02
CA ARG A 21 12.36 9.54 -1.12
C ARG A 21 12.96 9.24 0.25
N ASP A 22 13.08 10.23 1.12
CA ASP A 22 13.57 10.05 2.49
C ASP A 22 12.65 9.13 3.33
N TYR A 23 11.34 9.16 3.06
CA TYR A 23 10.36 8.23 3.64
C TYR A 23 10.33 6.84 2.98
N GLY A 24 11.19 6.58 1.99
CA GLY A 24 11.32 5.28 1.33
C GLY A 24 10.63 5.14 -0.03
N TYR A 25 9.99 6.21 -0.53
CA TYR A 25 9.38 6.23 -1.87
C TYR A 25 10.42 6.65 -2.91
N THR A 26 11.32 5.73 -3.30
CA THR A 26 12.49 6.00 -4.16
C THR A 26 12.13 6.58 -5.52
N GLU A 27 10.97 6.21 -6.04
CA GLU A 27 10.48 6.65 -7.36
C GLU A 27 9.80 8.03 -7.35
N ALA A 28 9.78 8.71 -6.19
CA ALA A 28 9.12 10.00 -6.07
C ALA A 28 9.84 11.10 -6.85
N ARG A 29 9.10 11.75 -7.76
CA ARG A 29 9.61 12.78 -8.65
C ARG A 29 8.56 13.83 -8.97
N ARG A 30 9.01 15.06 -9.24
CA ARG A 30 8.19 16.14 -9.76
C ARG A 30 7.74 15.81 -11.20
N THR A 31 6.49 16.12 -11.54
CA THR A 31 6.01 15.97 -12.91
C THR A 31 6.45 17.16 -13.77
N ALA A 32 6.69 16.89 -15.05
CA ALA A 32 6.87 17.97 -16.02
C ALA A 32 5.48 18.38 -16.50
N GLN A 33 5.10 19.64 -16.26
CA GLN A 33 3.83 20.25 -16.68
C GLN A 33 3.61 20.29 -18.22
N TYR A 34 4.44 19.57 -19.00
CA TYR A 34 4.49 19.57 -20.46
C TYR A 34 4.52 18.17 -21.10
N CYS A 35 4.25 17.09 -20.36
CA CYS A 35 3.98 15.80 -21.00
C CYS A 35 2.50 15.74 -21.39
N GLY A 36 2.22 16.21 -22.61
CA GLY A 36 0.92 16.07 -23.26
C GLY A 36 0.42 14.63 -23.21
N ASN A 37 -0.90 14.49 -23.06
CA ASN A 37 -1.69 13.26 -23.18
C ASN A 37 -1.53 12.13 -22.15
N THR A 38 -0.64 12.20 -21.15
CA THR A 38 -0.53 11.11 -20.15
C THR A 38 -1.52 11.13 -18.99
N GLY A 39 -2.46 12.08 -18.93
CA GLY A 39 -3.53 12.10 -17.92
C GLY A 39 -3.07 12.35 -16.48
N ASP A 40 -1.77 12.45 -16.23
CA ASP A 40 -1.19 12.62 -14.90
C ASP A 40 -1.04 14.11 -14.58
N ALA A 41 -2.05 14.66 -13.93
CA ALA A 41 -2.13 16.06 -13.52
C ALA A 41 -1.50 16.35 -12.14
N SER A 42 -0.89 15.36 -11.48
CA SER A 42 -0.32 15.54 -10.14
C SER A 42 0.97 16.37 -10.19
N ASP A 43 1.19 17.24 -9.21
CA ASP A 43 2.43 18.04 -9.10
C ASP A 43 3.67 17.16 -8.80
N VAL A 44 3.48 16.10 -8.01
CA VAL A 44 4.52 15.15 -7.61
C VAL A 44 3.96 13.73 -7.64
N VAL A 45 4.63 12.84 -8.34
CA VAL A 45 4.25 11.42 -8.43
C VAL A 45 5.19 10.55 -7.59
N GLY A 46 4.78 9.31 -7.35
CA GLY A 46 5.56 8.31 -6.61
C GLY A 46 5.11 8.07 -5.17
N LEU A 47 3.98 8.65 -4.75
CA LEU A 47 3.26 8.26 -3.54
C LEU A 47 2.07 7.35 -3.96
N PRO A 48 2.14 6.02 -3.78
CA PRO A 48 1.13 5.11 -4.27
C PRO A 48 -0.27 5.42 -3.72
N GLY A 49 -1.28 5.47 -4.59
CA GLY A 49 -2.68 5.69 -4.22
C GLY A 49 -3.05 7.13 -3.87
N ILE A 50 -2.10 8.07 -3.86
CA ILE A 50 -2.34 9.47 -3.50
C ILE A 50 -2.10 10.38 -4.72
N HIS A 51 -3.04 11.27 -4.98
CA HIS A 51 -2.87 12.40 -5.89
C HIS A 51 -2.34 13.60 -5.11
N VAL A 52 -1.13 14.05 -5.43
CA VAL A 52 -0.44 15.10 -4.71
C VAL A 52 -0.64 16.44 -5.41
N GLU A 53 -1.21 17.40 -4.69
CA GLU A 53 -1.32 18.81 -5.06
C GLU A 53 -0.43 19.66 -4.15
N ALA A 54 0.53 20.39 -4.69
CA ALA A 54 1.57 21.11 -3.93
C ALA A 54 1.34 22.62 -3.92
N LYS A 55 1.15 23.21 -2.72
CA LYS A 55 0.92 24.67 -2.56
C LYS A 55 1.88 25.32 -1.57
N HIS A 56 2.71 26.26 -2.05
CA HIS A 56 3.55 27.10 -1.18
C HIS A 56 3.10 28.56 -1.23
N GLN A 57 2.18 28.92 -0.33
CA GLN A 57 1.58 30.25 -0.26
C GLN A 57 1.38 30.73 1.19
N GLU A 58 1.33 32.05 1.41
CA GLU A 58 1.13 32.62 2.75
C GLU A 58 -0.36 32.65 3.16
N ARG A 59 -1.25 32.81 2.17
CA ARG A 59 -2.70 32.73 2.35
C ARG A 59 -3.18 31.38 1.85
N MET A 60 -3.86 30.63 2.72
CA MET A 60 -4.39 29.31 2.38
C MET A 60 -5.76 29.45 1.74
N GLN A 61 -5.96 28.80 0.60
CA GLN A 61 -7.25 28.69 -0.10
C GLN A 61 -7.64 27.20 -0.12
N LEU A 62 -7.86 26.63 1.08
CA LEU A 62 -7.92 25.18 1.26
C LEU A 62 -8.99 24.50 0.40
N TYR A 63 -10.21 25.07 0.35
CA TYR A 63 -11.31 24.50 -0.43
C TYR A 63 -11.03 24.56 -1.94
N ASP A 64 -10.55 25.70 -2.45
CA ASP A 64 -10.20 25.83 -3.87
C ASP A 64 -9.08 24.86 -4.28
N TRP A 65 -8.10 24.66 -3.39
CA TRP A 65 -7.02 23.70 -3.61
C TRP A 65 -7.50 22.25 -3.55
N MET A 66 -8.40 21.92 -2.62
CA MET A 66 -9.00 20.59 -2.57
C MET A 66 -9.88 20.32 -3.79
N ASP A 67 -10.65 21.30 -4.27
CA ASP A 67 -11.45 21.16 -5.49
C ASP A 67 -10.57 20.93 -6.72
N GLN A 68 -9.40 21.57 -6.79
CA GLN A 68 -8.40 21.30 -7.81
C GLN A 68 -7.89 19.85 -7.72
N ALA A 69 -7.43 19.43 -6.54
CA ALA A 69 -6.91 18.09 -6.31
C ALA A 69 -7.96 17.00 -6.64
N LYS A 70 -9.23 17.20 -6.28
CA LYS A 70 -10.34 16.29 -6.57
C LYS A 70 -10.58 16.15 -8.07
N ARG A 71 -10.59 17.27 -8.79
CA ARG A 71 -10.82 17.29 -10.24
C ARG A 71 -9.71 16.55 -10.96
N ASP A 72 -8.46 16.80 -10.58
CA ASP A 72 -7.28 16.25 -11.23
C ASP A 72 -7.09 14.76 -10.89
N ALA A 73 -7.34 14.37 -9.63
CA ALA A 73 -7.39 12.96 -9.22
C ALA A 73 -8.43 12.16 -10.02
N LYS A 74 -9.62 12.75 -10.23
CA LYS A 74 -10.68 12.13 -11.05
C LYS A 74 -10.30 12.06 -12.53
N ALA A 75 -9.67 13.10 -13.07
CA ALA A 75 -9.25 13.15 -14.48
C ALA A 75 -8.19 12.09 -14.82
N GLY A 76 -7.31 11.76 -13.87
CA GLY A 76 -6.31 10.69 -14.04
C GLY A 76 -6.88 9.27 -14.11
N GLY A 77 -8.15 9.05 -13.77
CA GLY A 77 -8.87 7.77 -13.93
C GLY A 77 -8.41 6.61 -13.04
N ALA A 78 -7.36 6.80 -12.24
CA ALA A 78 -6.76 5.76 -11.41
C ALA A 78 -7.36 5.64 -9.98
N GLY A 79 -8.39 6.44 -9.66
CA GLY A 79 -9.04 6.39 -8.33
C GLY A 79 -8.13 6.83 -7.17
N LEU A 80 -7.19 7.74 -7.44
CA LEU A 80 -6.25 8.25 -6.44
C LEU A 80 -6.98 9.12 -5.40
N LEU A 81 -6.55 9.04 -4.14
CA LEU A 81 -7.08 9.89 -3.07
C LEU A 81 -6.46 11.30 -3.17
N PRO A 82 -7.26 12.37 -3.24
CA PRO A 82 -6.75 13.74 -3.34
C PRO A 82 -6.13 14.20 -2.02
N ALA A 83 -4.91 14.74 -2.09
CA ALA A 83 -4.22 15.31 -0.94
C ALA A 83 -3.48 16.60 -1.30
N VAL A 84 -3.75 17.67 -0.54
CA VAL A 84 -3.05 18.95 -0.68
C VAL A 84 -1.91 19.02 0.32
N PHE A 85 -0.69 19.08 -0.20
CA PHE A 85 0.53 19.34 0.56
C PHE A 85 0.78 20.84 0.53
N SER A 86 0.61 21.51 1.66
CA SER A 86 0.72 22.97 1.73
C SER A 86 1.69 23.43 2.81
N LYS A 87 2.34 24.57 2.57
CA LYS A 87 3.14 25.25 3.60
C LYS A 87 3.18 26.76 3.39
N LYS A 88 3.42 27.47 4.50
CA LYS A 88 3.83 28.88 4.51
C LYS A 88 5.35 28.97 4.63
N ASN A 89 5.91 30.16 4.43
CA ASN A 89 7.31 30.41 4.76
C ASN A 89 7.57 30.10 6.25
N ASN A 90 8.71 29.46 6.54
CA ASN A 90 9.17 29.10 7.89
C ASN A 90 8.21 28.21 8.70
N HIS A 91 7.33 27.46 8.03
CA HIS A 91 6.41 26.52 8.67
C HIS A 91 6.61 25.12 8.09
N SER A 92 6.23 24.12 8.89
CA SER A 92 6.16 22.73 8.47
C SER A 92 5.13 22.53 7.36
N ILE A 93 5.31 21.44 6.61
CA ILE A 93 4.36 21.01 5.57
C ILE A 93 3.16 20.37 6.26
N LEU A 94 1.97 20.80 5.87
CA LEU A 94 0.70 20.22 6.27
C LEU A 94 0.13 19.43 5.10
N VAL A 95 -0.57 18.34 5.41
CA VAL A 95 -1.34 17.56 4.45
C VAL A 95 -2.82 17.75 4.77
N THR A 96 -3.61 18.06 3.76
CA THR A 96 -5.06 18.24 3.87
C THR A 96 -5.77 17.27 2.95
N MET A 97 -6.78 16.60 3.49
CA MET A 97 -7.65 15.64 2.79
C MET A 97 -9.09 15.85 3.27
N GLU A 98 -10.07 15.40 2.49
CA GLU A 98 -11.44 15.28 3.00
C GLU A 98 -11.51 14.18 4.05
N LEU A 99 -12.43 14.32 5.00
CA LEU A 99 -12.56 13.40 6.13
C LEU A 99 -12.76 11.96 5.65
N ASP A 100 -13.58 11.74 4.62
CA ASP A 100 -13.88 10.41 4.11
C ASP A 100 -12.65 9.73 3.49
N ASP A 101 -11.81 10.49 2.77
CA ASP A 101 -10.54 9.99 2.22
C ASP A 101 -9.53 9.68 3.33
N TRP A 102 -9.44 10.55 4.34
CA TRP A 102 -8.59 10.32 5.49
C TRP A 102 -9.02 9.07 6.28
N MET A 103 -10.33 8.88 6.47
CA MET A 103 -10.88 7.71 7.16
C MET A 103 -10.60 6.40 6.40
N GLN A 104 -10.48 6.41 5.08
CA GLN A 104 -10.05 5.24 4.32
C GLN A 104 -8.65 4.80 4.72
N ILE A 105 -7.71 5.75 4.77
CA ILE A 105 -6.32 5.47 5.17
C ILE A 105 -6.25 5.09 6.65
N TYR A 106 -6.98 5.80 7.52
CA TYR A 106 -6.96 5.56 8.96
C TYR A 106 -7.45 4.15 9.33
N ARG A 107 -8.48 3.64 8.64
CA ARG A 107 -8.95 2.25 8.84
C ARG A 107 -7.87 1.22 8.53
N GLU A 108 -7.12 1.42 7.45
CA GLU A 108 -6.01 0.52 7.09
C GLU A 108 -4.84 0.64 8.07
N TYR A 109 -4.54 1.84 8.54
CA TYR A 109 -3.57 2.04 9.61
C TYR A 109 -3.99 1.28 10.88
N GLN A 110 -5.25 1.40 11.29
CA GLN A 110 -5.80 0.72 12.46
C GLN A 110 -5.76 -0.81 12.30
N SER A 111 -6.11 -1.35 11.12
CA SER A 111 -6.09 -2.80 10.85
C SER A 111 -4.68 -3.38 11.01
N GLY A 112 -3.65 -2.63 10.62
CA GLY A 112 -2.25 -2.99 10.80
C GLY A 112 -1.79 -3.02 12.26
N MET A 113 -2.46 -2.29 13.17
CA MET A 113 -2.18 -2.35 14.61
C MET A 113 -2.73 -3.63 15.24
N VAL A 114 -3.98 -3.98 14.93
CA VAL A 114 -4.64 -5.21 15.44
C VAL A 114 -3.85 -6.46 15.07
N GLN A 115 -3.31 -6.53 13.84
CA GLN A 115 -2.48 -7.66 13.41
C GLN A 115 -1.16 -7.80 14.17
N LYS A 116 -0.58 -6.70 14.66
CA LYS A 116 0.66 -6.74 15.46
C LYS A 116 0.40 -7.31 16.85
N ASP A 117 -0.77 -7.02 17.42
CA ASP A 117 -1.17 -7.55 18.72
C ASP A 117 -1.39 -9.06 18.65
N GLU A 118 -2.05 -9.57 17.59
CA GLU A 118 -2.25 -11.01 17.38
C GLU A 118 -0.93 -11.78 17.16
N ARG A 119 0.01 -11.21 16.38
CA ARG A 119 1.34 -11.81 16.17
C ARG A 119 2.19 -11.82 17.45
N THR A 120 2.03 -10.80 18.30
CA THR A 120 2.75 -10.72 19.59
C THR A 120 2.22 -11.74 20.59
N GLN A 121 0.91 -12.03 20.55
CA GLN A 121 0.28 -13.03 21.42
C GLN A 121 0.58 -14.47 20.99
N PHE A 122 0.74 -14.73 19.69
CA PHE A 122 1.15 -16.05 19.18
C PHE A 122 2.69 -16.17 19.11
N ASN A 123 3.36 -16.06 20.26
CA ASN A 123 4.78 -16.42 20.36
C ASN A 123 4.92 -17.86 20.90
N PRO A 124 5.23 -18.88 20.07
CA PRO A 124 5.24 -20.28 20.50
C PRO A 124 6.47 -20.67 21.35
N THR A 125 7.31 -19.71 21.75
CA THR A 125 8.57 -20.01 22.42
C THR A 125 8.46 -20.32 23.92
N HIS A 126 7.27 -20.22 24.53
CA HIS A 126 7.03 -20.86 25.83
C HIS A 126 6.61 -22.32 25.67
N ARG A 127 7.51 -23.14 25.13
CA ARG A 127 7.46 -24.58 25.35
C ARG A 127 7.89 -24.83 26.80
N SER A 128 6.93 -24.78 27.73
CA SER A 128 7.12 -25.32 29.06
C SER A 128 7.60 -26.76 28.90
N CYS A 129 8.88 -26.98 29.18
CA CYS A 129 9.50 -28.29 29.23
C CYS A 129 8.94 -29.01 30.46
N ASN A 130 7.75 -29.61 30.34
CA ASN A 130 7.32 -30.63 31.28
C ASN A 130 7.83 -31.97 30.74
N ARG A 131 9.09 -32.27 31.08
CA ARG A 131 9.76 -33.52 30.75
C ARG A 131 9.13 -34.63 31.61
N GLN A 132 8.06 -35.24 31.13
CA GLN A 132 7.63 -36.53 31.69
C GLN A 132 8.68 -37.59 31.33
N PRO A 133 9.20 -38.37 32.30
CA PRO A 133 10.21 -39.38 32.01
C PRO A 133 9.63 -40.50 31.14
N LEU A 134 10.43 -40.89 30.15
CA LEU A 134 10.13 -41.94 29.17
C LEU A 134 10.27 -43.31 29.84
N HIS A 135 9.33 -43.70 30.70
CA HIS A 135 9.23 -45.06 31.21
C HIS A 135 7.82 -45.33 31.75
N GLN A 136 6.92 -45.85 30.90
CA GLN A 136 6.01 -46.97 31.22
C GLN A 136 5.11 -47.29 30.01
N MET A 137 5.06 -48.58 29.63
CA MET A 137 4.00 -49.26 28.85
C MET A 137 3.87 -48.86 27.35
N ARG A 138 4.12 -49.67 26.30
CA ARG A 138 3.96 -51.11 26.02
C ARG A 138 2.68 -51.71 26.60
N ARG A 139 1.80 -52.17 25.68
CA ARG A 139 0.41 -52.67 25.82
C ARG A 139 -0.58 -51.52 25.55
N ASP A 140 -1.40 -51.47 24.50
CA ASP A 140 -2.02 -52.51 23.68
C ASP A 140 -2.37 -51.91 22.29
N TYR A 141 -2.02 -52.63 21.21
CA TYR A 141 -2.59 -52.39 19.88
C TYR A 141 -3.02 -53.75 19.33
N PRO A 142 -4.31 -53.96 18.98
CA PRO A 142 -4.76 -55.23 18.45
C PRO A 142 -4.22 -55.47 17.03
N ARG A 143 -3.72 -56.69 16.81
CA ARG A 143 -3.30 -57.23 15.51
C ARG A 143 -4.51 -57.81 14.76
N GLY A 144 -4.59 -57.50 13.46
CA GLY A 144 -5.42 -58.17 12.45
C GLY A 144 -5.47 -57.31 11.19
N ALA A 145 -4.57 -57.50 10.21
CA ALA A 145 -4.73 -58.39 9.05
C ALA A 145 -5.77 -57.85 8.05
N ASN A 146 -5.61 -57.77 6.74
CA ASN A 146 -4.56 -58.12 5.77
C ASN A 146 -4.98 -57.45 4.44
N ASP A 147 -4.02 -57.32 3.52
CA ASP A 147 -4.22 -57.37 2.06
C ASP A 147 -5.28 -56.51 1.36
N LEU A 148 -4.83 -55.44 0.70
CA LEU A 148 -5.30 -55.14 -0.66
C LEU A 148 -4.24 -54.40 -1.47
N HIS A 149 -3.08 -55.05 -1.63
CA HIS A 149 -2.18 -54.81 -2.76
C HIS A 149 -2.70 -55.59 -3.99
N LYS A 150 -3.93 -55.30 -4.42
CA LYS A 150 -4.54 -55.80 -5.66
C LYS A 150 -5.53 -54.76 -6.21
N LEU A 151 -4.99 -53.74 -6.88
CA LEU A 151 -5.60 -53.13 -8.09
C LEU A 151 -4.55 -52.26 -8.79
N ARG A 152 -3.60 -52.98 -9.39
CA ARG A 152 -2.76 -52.53 -10.49
C ARG A 152 -3.67 -52.10 -11.65
N LYS A 153 -3.27 -51.02 -12.34
CA LYS A 153 -3.48 -50.76 -13.77
C LYS A 153 -4.92 -50.52 -14.24
N ARG A 154 -5.26 -49.24 -14.47
CA ARG A 154 -6.03 -48.74 -15.63
C ARG A 154 -6.02 -47.20 -15.61
N GLY A 155 -5.61 -46.56 -16.71
CA GLY A 155 -5.96 -45.14 -16.95
C GLY A 155 -4.83 -44.14 -17.17
N VAL A 156 -3.78 -44.48 -17.93
CA VAL A 156 -3.02 -43.47 -18.69
C VAL A 156 -3.80 -43.20 -19.99
N ARG A 157 -3.92 -41.91 -20.37
CA ARG A 157 -4.36 -41.32 -21.66
C ARG A 157 -5.78 -40.73 -21.73
N LYS A 158 -5.84 -39.56 -22.40
CA LYS A 158 -6.96 -38.67 -22.73
C LYS A 158 -7.23 -37.67 -21.59
N LEU A 159 -6.97 -36.36 -21.70
CA LEU A 159 -7.32 -35.44 -22.79
C LEU A 159 -6.32 -34.27 -22.87
N THR A 160 -5.51 -34.23 -23.92
CA THR A 160 -4.86 -33.02 -24.44
C THR A 160 -5.08 -33.02 -25.95
N SER A 161 -6.23 -32.50 -26.40
CA SER A 161 -6.49 -32.14 -27.79
C SER A 161 -7.92 -31.67 -27.92
N GLN A 162 -8.16 -30.36 -27.87
CA GLN A 162 -9.19 -29.67 -28.65
C GLN A 162 -9.09 -28.17 -28.39
N MET A 163 -8.26 -27.49 -29.18
CA MET A 163 -8.37 -26.05 -29.47
C MET A 163 -7.44 -25.75 -30.66
N LYS A 164 -7.87 -26.21 -31.84
CA LYS A 164 -7.44 -25.72 -33.16
C LYS A 164 -8.61 -25.94 -34.12
N THR A 165 -9.42 -24.89 -34.22
CA THR A 165 -10.17 -24.44 -35.40
C THR A 165 -10.59 -23.01 -35.11
#